data_AF-A0A1Y3ZXJ1-F1
#
_entry.id   AF-A0A1Y3ZXJ1-F1
#
_cell.length_a   1.000
_cell.length_b   1.000
_cell.length_c   1.000
_cell.angle_alpha   90.00
_cell.angle_beta   90.00
_cell.angle_gamma   90.00
#
_symmetry.space_group_name_H-M   'P 1'
#
loop_
_entity.id
_entity.type
_entity.pdbx_description
1 polymer ?
#
loop_
_entity_poly.entity_id
_entity_poly.type
_entity_poly.pdbx_seq_one_letter_code
_entity_poly.pdbx_strand_id
1 'polypeptide(L)'
;MSKFINPFTDVCFMKVEDIVDIASMSKEDRIRYDESIKVYRDRLAIMEFERMKGKAEGIAEGMAQGIAQGKAEGMAEGMAQGKAEGMAEGKEEIARNLKQMGMDVQTIVQATGLDQEVIDKL
;
A
#
# COMPACT_ATOMS: atom_id res chain seq x y z
N MET A 1 21.62 -14.21 -22.62
CA MET A 1 21.36 -13.60 -23.94
C MET A 1 19.88 -13.72 -24.26
N SER A 2 19.19 -12.59 -24.19
CA SER A 2 17.76 -12.45 -24.50
C SER A 2 17.50 -12.97 -25.92
N LYS A 3 16.73 -14.06 -26.03
CA LYS A 3 16.20 -14.50 -27.33
C LYS A 3 15.04 -13.58 -27.65
N PHE A 4 15.32 -12.61 -28.52
CA PHE A 4 14.33 -11.77 -29.16
C PHE A 4 13.22 -12.65 -29.74
N ILE A 5 12.05 -12.63 -29.12
CA ILE A 5 10.85 -13.26 -29.66
C ILE A 5 10.47 -12.41 -30.88
N ASN A 6 10.58 -13.02 -32.06
CA ASN A 6 10.36 -12.36 -33.33
C ASN A 6 8.87 -11.95 -33.46
N PRO A 7 8.54 -10.65 -33.59
CA PRO A 7 7.15 -10.18 -33.71
C PRO A 7 6.49 -10.56 -35.05
N PHE A 8 7.24 -11.12 -36.01
CA PHE A 8 6.71 -11.52 -37.32
C PHE A 8 6.05 -12.89 -37.34
N THR A 9 6.10 -13.69 -36.26
CA THR A 9 5.37 -14.98 -36.22
C THR A 9 3.88 -14.83 -35.91
N ASP A 10 3.41 -13.68 -35.38
CA ASP A 10 1.99 -13.48 -35.04
C ASP A 10 1.14 -12.96 -36.22
N VAL A 11 1.70 -12.15 -37.11
CA VAL A 11 0.96 -11.55 -38.24
C VAL A 11 0.60 -12.58 -39.32
N CYS A 12 1.39 -13.66 -39.44
CA CYS A 12 1.10 -14.73 -40.39
C CYS A 12 -0.13 -15.55 -40.02
N PHE A 13 -0.46 -15.71 -38.73
CA PHE A 13 -1.61 -16.50 -38.30
C PHE A 13 -2.94 -15.77 -38.46
N MET A 14 -2.99 -14.45 -38.20
CA MET A 14 -4.21 -13.66 -38.39
C MET A 14 -4.67 -13.61 -39.85
N LYS A 15 -3.75 -13.64 -40.82
CA LYS A 15 -4.10 -13.63 -42.26
C LYS A 15 -4.60 -14.98 -42.79
N VAL A 16 -4.36 -16.08 -42.07
CA VAL A 16 -4.81 -17.42 -42.46
C VAL A 16 -6.26 -17.67 -42.02
N GLU A 17 -6.69 -17.07 -40.90
CA GLU A 17 -8.07 -17.14 -40.41
C GLU A 17 -9.10 -16.53 -41.39
N ASP A 18 -8.72 -15.48 -42.14
CA ASP A 18 -9.65 -14.78 -43.04
C ASP A 18 -9.72 -15.38 -44.47
N ILE A 19 -8.78 -16.25 -44.87
CA ILE A 19 -8.62 -16.63 -46.30
C ILE A 19 -8.57 -18.15 -46.54
N VAL A 20 -8.41 -19.00 -45.53
CA VAL A 20 -8.24 -20.45 -45.78
C VAL A 20 -9.56 -21.20 -45.72
N ASP A 21 -9.98 -21.71 -46.88
CA ASP A 21 -11.01 -22.74 -46.99
C ASP A 21 -10.45 -24.04 -46.35
N ILE A 22 -10.73 -24.25 -45.06
CA ILE A 22 -10.26 -25.39 -44.24
C ILE A 22 -10.52 -26.73 -44.94
N ALA A 23 -11.54 -26.79 -45.81
CA ALA A 23 -11.87 -27.95 -46.62
C ALA A 23 -10.74 -28.38 -47.58
N SER A 24 -9.89 -27.45 -48.03
CA SER A 24 -8.83 -27.68 -49.02
C SER A 24 -7.46 -28.03 -48.42
N MET A 25 -7.32 -28.01 -47.09
CA MET A 25 -6.06 -28.34 -46.40
C MET A 25 -5.79 -29.84 -46.36
N SER A 26 -4.52 -30.22 -46.54
CA SER A 26 -4.02 -31.56 -46.27
C SER A 26 -4.20 -31.94 -44.79
N LYS A 27 -4.23 -33.22 -44.47
CA LYS A 27 -4.41 -33.70 -43.09
C LYS A 27 -3.27 -33.22 -42.19
N GLU A 28 -2.05 -33.21 -42.70
CA GLU A 28 -0.84 -32.77 -42.03
C GLU A 28 -0.89 -31.27 -41.72
N ASP A 29 -1.41 -30.46 -42.63
CA ASP A 29 -1.56 -29.01 -42.41
C ASP A 29 -2.62 -28.71 -41.36
N ARG A 30 -3.73 -29.46 -41.34
CA ARG A 30 -4.77 -29.30 -40.31
C ARG A 30 -4.24 -29.63 -38.92
N ILE A 31 -3.47 -30.72 -38.79
CA ILE A 31 -2.86 -31.11 -37.50
C ILE A 31 -1.91 -30.01 -37.00
N ARG A 32 -1.03 -29.50 -37.86
CA ARG A 32 -0.10 -28.41 -37.50
C ARG A 32 -0.83 -27.12 -37.12
N TYR A 33 -1.92 -26.81 -37.83
CA TYR A 33 -2.76 -25.66 -37.53
C TYR A 33 -3.44 -25.81 -36.15
N ASP A 34 -4.07 -26.96 -35.88
CA ASP A 34 -4.71 -27.24 -34.59
C ASP A 34 -3.71 -27.19 -33.42
N GLU A 35 -2.49 -27.72 -33.61
CA GLU A 35 -1.41 -27.62 -32.63
C GLU A 35 -0.99 -26.18 -32.36
N SER A 36 -0.85 -25.36 -33.42
CA SER A 36 -0.49 -23.95 -33.28
C SER A 36 -1.54 -23.16 -32.51
N ILE A 37 -2.84 -23.43 -32.73
CA ILE A 37 -3.94 -22.81 -31.99
C ILE A 37 -3.87 -23.18 -30.52
N LYS A 38 -3.60 -24.45 -30.19
CA LYS A 38 -3.46 -24.88 -28.80
C LYS A 38 -2.33 -24.14 -28.10
N VAL A 39 -1.15 -24.09 -28.72
CA VAL A 39 0.02 -23.38 -28.15
C VAL A 39 -0.28 -21.90 -27.96
N TYR A 40 -0.97 -21.27 -28.91
CA TYR A 40 -1.37 -19.86 -28.79
C TYR A 40 -2.34 -19.64 -27.62
N ARG A 41 -3.37 -20.47 -27.49
CA ARG A 41 -4.36 -20.40 -26.40
C ARG A 41 -3.73 -20.64 -25.03
N ASP A 42 -2.81 -21.60 -24.93
CA ASP A 42 -2.10 -21.89 -23.68
C ASP A 42 -1.24 -20.70 -23.26
N ARG A 43 -0.53 -20.06 -24.22
CA ARG A 43 0.24 -18.83 -23.94
C ARG A 43 -0.65 -17.69 -23.46
N LEU A 44 -1.79 -17.47 -24.12
CA LEU A 44 -2.75 -16.45 -23.68
C LEU A 44 -3.25 -16.72 -22.26
N ALA A 45 -3.58 -17.97 -21.94
CA ALA A 45 -4.04 -18.36 -20.61
C ALA A 45 -2.96 -18.13 -19.53
N ILE A 46 -1.70 -18.46 -19.83
CA ILE A 46 -0.57 -18.22 -18.93
C ILE A 46 -0.39 -16.72 -18.69
N MET A 47 -0.34 -15.91 -19.75
CA MET A 47 -0.14 -14.47 -19.64
C MET A 47 -1.27 -13.81 -18.84
N GLU A 48 -2.52 -14.23 -19.05
CA GLU A 48 -3.65 -13.69 -18.30
C GLU A 48 -3.59 -14.12 -16.82
N PHE A 49 -3.23 -15.37 -16.55
CA PHE A 49 -3.03 -15.85 -15.18
C PHE A 49 -1.93 -15.06 -14.44
N GLU A 50 -0.78 -14.85 -15.07
CA GLU A 50 0.32 -14.07 -14.50
C GLU A 50 -0.08 -12.62 -14.26
N ARG A 51 -0.81 -12.00 -15.21
CA ARG A 51 -1.34 -10.64 -15.07
C ARG A 51 -2.32 -10.54 -13.90
N MET A 52 -3.25 -11.49 -13.78
CA MET A 52 -4.20 -11.53 -12.68
C MET A 52 -3.51 -11.75 -11.33
N LYS A 53 -2.54 -12.66 -11.28
CA LYS A 53 -1.74 -12.93 -10.09
C LYS A 53 -0.96 -11.70 -9.65
N GLY A 54 -0.22 -11.05 -10.55
CA GLY A 54 0.52 -9.84 -10.24
C GLY A 54 -0.37 -8.68 -9.79
N LYS A 55 -1.57 -8.54 -10.37
CA LYS A 55 -2.55 -7.55 -9.90
C LYS A 55 -3.06 -7.87 -8.49
N ALA A 56 -3.35 -9.14 -8.21
CA ALA A 56 -3.81 -9.57 -6.89
C ALA A 56 -2.73 -9.37 -5.82
N GLU A 57 -1.49 -9.75 -6.11
CA GLU A 57 -0.33 -9.55 -5.24
C GLU A 57 -0.08 -8.06 -4.98
N GLY A 58 -0.06 -7.23 -6.02
CA GLY A 58 0.14 -5.78 -5.87
C GLY A 58 -0.95 -5.09 -5.04
N ILE A 59 -2.23 -5.51 -5.18
CA ILE A 59 -3.31 -5.00 -4.34
C ILE A 59 -3.13 -5.45 -2.88
N ALA A 60 -2.80 -6.72 -2.66
CA ALA A 60 -2.60 -7.26 -1.33
C ALA A 60 -1.43 -6.59 -0.60
N GLU A 61 -0.29 -6.43 -1.28
CA GLU A 61 0.88 -5.75 -0.74
C GLU A 61 0.60 -4.27 -0.46
N GLY A 62 -0.01 -3.55 -1.40
CA GLY A 62 -0.36 -2.15 -1.22
C GLY A 62 -1.33 -1.91 -0.05
N MET A 63 -2.34 -2.78 0.10
CA MET A 63 -3.26 -2.72 1.23
C MET A 63 -2.57 -3.03 2.56
N ALA A 64 -1.72 -4.07 2.60
CA ALA A 64 -0.97 -4.43 3.80
C ALA A 64 -0.03 -3.31 4.24
N GLN A 65 0.71 -2.71 3.31
CA GLN A 65 1.60 -1.58 3.57
C GLN A 65 0.82 -0.36 4.05
N GLY A 66 -0.26 0.01 3.37
CA GLY A 66 -1.09 1.16 3.76
C GLY A 66 -1.69 1.01 5.17
N ILE A 67 -2.18 -0.18 5.52
CA ILE A 67 -2.68 -0.46 6.87
C ILE A 67 -1.56 -0.38 7.91
N ALA A 68 -0.40 -0.97 7.63
CA ALA A 68 0.73 -0.97 8.54
C ALA A 68 1.24 0.45 8.80
N GLN A 69 1.42 1.24 7.75
CA GLN A 69 1.84 2.63 7.85
C GLN A 69 0.82 3.48 8.61
N GLY A 70 -0.46 3.42 8.24
CA GLY A 70 -1.50 4.21 8.90
C GLY A 70 -1.65 3.88 10.39
N LYS A 71 -1.49 2.61 10.77
CA LYS A 71 -1.48 2.21 12.19
C LYS A 71 -0.26 2.74 12.93
N ALA A 72 0.92 2.66 12.33
CA ALA A 72 2.16 3.14 12.94
C ALA A 72 2.13 4.66 13.16
N GLU A 73 1.73 5.41 12.13
CA GLU A 73 1.57 6.87 12.19
C GLU A 73 0.53 7.27 13.23
N GLY A 74 -0.68 6.69 13.18
CA GLY A 74 -1.74 7.00 14.14
C GLY A 74 -1.37 6.66 15.59
N MET A 75 -0.64 5.57 15.82
CA MET A 75 -0.17 5.21 17.16
C MET A 75 0.92 6.17 17.66
N ALA A 76 1.84 6.58 16.78
CA ALA A 76 2.91 7.52 17.14
C ALA A 76 2.34 8.90 17.47
N GLU A 77 1.42 9.41 16.64
CA GLU A 77 0.74 10.69 16.89
C GLU A 77 -0.09 10.64 18.17
N GLY A 78 -0.91 9.60 18.36
CA GLY A 78 -1.72 9.44 19.56
C GLY A 78 -0.88 9.33 20.84
N MET A 79 0.25 8.63 20.79
CA MET A 79 1.16 8.53 21.94
C MET A 79 1.86 9.86 22.24
N ALA A 80 2.27 10.61 21.20
CA ALA A 80 2.89 11.91 21.35
C ALA A 80 1.92 12.93 21.95
N GLN A 81 0.69 13.00 21.42
CA GLN A 81 -0.35 13.88 21.92
C GLN A 81 -0.73 13.52 23.36
N GLY A 82 -1.04 12.25 23.64
CA GLY A 82 -1.43 11.84 24.99
C GLY A 82 -0.33 12.07 26.04
N LYS A 83 0.95 11.92 25.66
CA LYS A 83 2.08 12.23 26.54
C LYS A 83 2.20 13.73 26.78
N ALA A 84 2.01 14.56 25.76
CA ALA A 84 2.07 16.01 25.89
C ALA A 84 0.91 16.55 26.76
N GLU A 85 -0.31 16.08 26.52
CA GLU A 85 -1.50 16.40 27.32
C GLU A 85 -1.32 15.96 28.77
N GLY A 86 -0.93 14.71 29.02
CA GLY A 86 -0.71 14.23 30.39
C GLY A 86 0.41 14.97 31.14
N MET A 87 1.47 15.40 30.44
CA MET A 87 2.50 16.25 31.05
C MET A 87 1.98 17.65 31.38
N ALA A 88 1.15 18.24 30.51
CA ALA A 88 0.55 19.55 30.77
C ALA A 88 -0.43 19.49 31.95
N GLU A 89 -1.34 18.52 31.94
CA GLU A 89 -2.30 18.29 33.03
C GLU A 89 -1.58 18.03 34.37
N GLY A 90 -0.53 17.20 34.37
CA GLY A 90 0.25 16.93 35.57
C GLY A 90 0.98 18.17 36.10
N LYS A 91 1.51 19.04 35.23
CA LYS A 91 2.11 20.32 35.65
C LYS A 91 1.07 21.24 36.28
N GLU A 92 -0.12 21.32 35.70
CA GLU A 92 -1.20 22.13 36.25
C GLU A 92 -1.72 21.57 37.58
N GLU A 93 -1.84 20.25 37.72
CA GLU A 93 -2.24 19.61 38.97
C GLU A 93 -1.23 19.92 40.09
N ILE A 94 0.06 19.79 39.81
CA ILE A 94 1.12 20.17 40.75
C ILE A 94 1.00 21.66 41.13
N ALA A 95 0.81 22.55 40.15
CA ALA A 95 0.65 23.98 40.43
C ALA A 95 -0.56 24.29 41.30
N ARG A 96 -1.72 23.66 41.02
CA ARG A 96 -2.95 23.77 41.84
C ARG A 96 -2.70 23.33 43.28
N ASN A 97 -2.04 22.18 43.47
CA ASN A 97 -1.73 21.65 44.80
C ASN A 97 -0.77 22.58 45.58
N LEU A 98 0.29 23.08 44.92
CA LEU A 98 1.24 24.00 45.57
C LEU A 98 0.59 25.33 45.96
N LYS A 99 -0.32 25.85 45.11
CA LYS A 99 -1.10 27.07 45.41
C LYS A 99 -2.02 26.87 46.61
N GLN A 100 -2.69 25.72 46.70
CA GLN A 100 -3.52 25.37 47.87
C GLN A 100 -2.70 25.22 49.16
N MET A 101 -1.44 24.79 49.05
CA MET A 101 -0.49 24.73 50.17
C MET A 101 0.06 26.11 50.59
N GLY A 102 -0.32 27.19 49.90
CA GLY A 102 0.09 28.56 50.22
C GLY A 102 1.51 28.89 49.76
N MET A 103 2.08 28.15 48.82
CA MET A 103 3.36 28.52 48.21
C MET A 103 3.23 29.80 47.39
N ASP A 104 4.29 30.59 47.34
CA ASP A 104 4.31 31.80 46.53
C ASP A 104 4.35 31.48 45.03
N VAL A 105 3.75 32.37 44.23
CA VAL A 105 3.59 32.17 42.79
C VAL A 105 4.94 32.02 42.07
N GLN A 106 5.99 32.72 42.52
CA GLN A 106 7.31 32.61 41.89
C GLN A 106 7.94 31.24 42.10
N THR A 107 7.80 30.65 43.30
CA THR A 107 8.25 29.28 43.58
C THR A 107 7.46 28.26 42.75
N ILE A 108 6.16 28.47 42.54
CA ILE A 108 5.33 27.57 41.71
C ILE A 108 5.74 27.64 40.23
N VAL A 109 6.01 28.85 39.70
CA VAL A 109 6.56 29.05 38.35
C VAL A 109 7.87 28.29 38.20
N GLN A 110 8.79 28.40 39.16
CA GLN A 110 10.08 27.69 39.11
C GLN A 110 9.92 26.17 39.18
N ALA A 111 8.99 25.66 40.00
CA ALA A 111 8.79 24.22 40.18
C ALA A 111 8.10 23.54 38.99
N THR A 112 7.14 24.22 38.34
CA THR A 112 6.29 23.63 37.30
C THR A 112 6.67 24.06 35.88
N GLY A 113 7.38 25.18 35.75
CA GLY A 113 7.71 25.81 34.47
C GLY A 113 6.49 26.36 33.74
N LEU A 114 5.37 26.58 34.44
CA LEU A 114 4.18 27.24 33.91
C LEU A 114 4.31 28.76 34.01
N ASP A 115 3.68 29.47 33.09
CA ASP A 115 3.63 30.93 33.14
C ASP A 115 2.84 31.42 34.35
N GLN A 116 3.27 32.55 34.90
CA GLN A 116 2.60 33.17 36.05
C GLN A 116 1.12 33.42 35.79
N GLU A 117 0.75 33.89 34.59
CA GLU A 117 -0.66 34.12 34.22
C GLU A 117 -1.51 32.84 34.24
N VAL A 118 -0.91 31.70 33.92
CA VAL A 118 -1.60 30.40 33.99
C VAL A 118 -1.82 30.05 35.46
N ILE A 119 -0.78 30.13 36.28
CA ILE A 119 -0.86 29.83 37.72
C ILE A 119 -1.85 30.74 38.44
N ASP A 120 -1.95 32.02 38.07
CA ASP A 120 -2.89 32.95 38.68
C ASP A 120 -4.35 32.58 38.36
N LYS A 121 -4.60 31.97 37.20
CA LYS A 121 -5.93 31.48 36.75
C LYS A 121 -6.31 30.10 37.29
N LEU A 122 -5.34 29.31 37.77
CA LEU A 122 -5.55 27.99 38.39
C LEU A 122 -6.18 28.10 39.79
#